data_AF-A0A7C2EUY6-F1
#
_entry.id   AF-A0A7C2EUY6-F1
#
_cell.length_a   1.000
_cell.length_b   1.000
_cell.length_c   1.000
_cell.angle_alpha   90.00
_cell.angle_beta   90.00
_cell.angle_gamma   90.00
#
_symmetry.space_group_name_H-M   'P 1'
#
loop_
_entity.id
_entity.type
_entity.pdbx_description
1 polymer ?
#
loop_
_entity_poly.entity_id
_entity_poly.type
_entity_poly.pdbx_seq_one_letter_code
_entity_poly.pdbx_strand_id
1 'polypeptide(L)'
;MLAYQANVLPRRSRLMGQLALILSLALAIIVAVFAIQNAAPVTLRFGLWSVETSLVVVILVAVAAGAAVASLLGLPGWIRDRHRVRVLTRELDALHAAQTPAPQAPPDPRPRPPA
;
A
#
# COMPACT_ATOMS: atom_id res chain seq x y z
N MET A 1 -8.25 44.18 24.36
CA MET A 1 -8.52 43.29 23.22
C MET A 1 -7.88 41.94 23.49
N LEU A 2 -8.48 41.20 24.42
CA LEU A 2 -8.02 39.91 24.93
C LEU A 2 -8.95 38.82 24.41
N ALA A 3 -8.41 37.62 24.25
CA ALA A 3 -9.10 36.35 24.01
C ALA A 3 -9.63 36.10 22.57
N TYR A 4 -8.71 35.77 21.67
CA TYR A 4 -8.99 34.79 20.60
C TYR A 4 -8.18 33.52 20.90
N GLN A 5 -8.57 32.82 21.97
CA GLN A 5 -8.25 31.41 22.10
C GLN A 5 -9.45 30.60 21.60
N ALA A 6 -9.34 30.08 20.38
CA ALA A 6 -10.27 29.09 19.85
C ALA A 6 -9.50 27.81 19.53
N ASN A 7 -9.39 26.97 20.55
CA ASN A 7 -9.75 25.55 20.47
C ASN A 7 -9.30 24.78 19.21
N VAL A 8 -8.04 24.39 19.17
CA VAL A 8 -7.54 23.38 18.23
C VAL A 8 -7.82 21.99 18.83
N LEU A 9 -9.02 21.43 18.61
CA LEU A 9 -9.19 19.98 18.70
C LEU A 9 -8.67 19.35 17.41
N PRO A 10 -7.71 18.42 17.51
CA PRO A 10 -8.08 17.07 17.12
C PRO A 10 -7.43 16.04 18.06
N ARG A 11 -8.20 15.53 19.03
CA ARG A 11 -7.81 14.36 19.85
C ARG A 11 -8.21 13.02 19.20
N ARG A 12 -8.46 13.00 17.88
CA ARG A 12 -9.07 11.87 17.17
C ARG A 12 -8.08 10.75 16.80
N SER A 13 -6.77 11.04 16.74
CA SER A 13 -5.73 10.06 16.37
C SER A 13 -5.39 9.04 17.47
N ARG A 14 -5.51 9.43 18.75
CA ARG A 14 -5.19 8.53 19.88
C ARG A 14 -6.18 7.36 20.00
N LEU A 15 -7.45 7.61 19.67
CA LEU A 15 -8.51 6.60 19.69
C LEU A 15 -8.28 5.53 18.61
N MET A 16 -7.90 5.94 17.39
CA MET A 16 -7.63 5.00 16.30
C MET A 16 -6.42 4.10 16.60
N GLY A 17 -5.37 4.66 17.20
CA GLY A 17 -4.20 3.88 17.64
C GLY A 17 -4.52 2.90 18.78
N GLN A 18 -5.30 3.33 19.78
CA GLN A 18 -5.77 2.46 20.86
C GLN A 18 -6.69 1.35 20.33
N LEU A 19 -7.59 1.66 19.42
CA LEU A 19 -8.48 0.68 18.79
C LEU A 19 -7.68 -0.36 17.97
N ALA A 20 -6.69 0.10 17.20
CA ALA A 20 -5.80 -0.79 16.44
C ALA A 20 -5.00 -1.73 17.37
N LEU A 21 -4.52 -1.22 18.52
CA LEU A 21 -3.83 -2.02 19.52
C LEU A 21 -4.77 -3.05 20.16
N ILE A 22 -5.98 -2.64 20.55
CA ILE A 22 -6.98 -3.55 21.13
C ILE A 22 -7.35 -4.65 20.14
N LEU A 23 -7.58 -4.30 18.88
CA LEU A 23 -7.93 -5.25 17.82
C LEU A 23 -6.76 -6.20 17.51
N SER A 24 -5.54 -5.71 17.42
CA SER A 24 -4.36 -6.55 17.18
C SER A 24 -4.09 -7.49 18.35
N LEU A 25 -4.28 -7.01 19.59
CA LEU A 25 -4.15 -7.83 20.79
C LEU A 25 -5.24 -8.91 20.85
N ALA A 26 -6.50 -8.56 20.56
CA ALA A 26 -7.59 -9.51 20.48
C ALA A 26 -7.33 -10.58 19.41
N LEU A 27 -6.86 -10.17 18.22
CA LEU A 27 -6.47 -11.09 17.16
C LEU A 27 -5.32 -12.00 17.60
N ALA A 28 -4.29 -11.47 18.26
CA ALA A 28 -3.17 -12.24 18.76
C ALA A 28 -3.61 -13.30 19.78
N ILE A 29 -4.54 -12.96 20.68
CA ILE A 29 -5.13 -13.91 21.63
C ILE A 29 -5.91 -15.00 20.89
N ILE A 30 -6.73 -14.64 19.89
CA ILE A 30 -7.48 -15.62 19.08
C ILE A 30 -6.51 -16.60 18.39
N VAL A 31 -5.45 -16.08 17.77
CA VAL A 31 -4.41 -16.89 17.12
C VAL A 31 -3.69 -17.80 18.13
N ALA A 32 -3.37 -17.30 19.32
CA ALA A 32 -2.72 -18.08 20.37
C ALA A 32 -3.64 -19.22 20.88
N VAL A 33 -4.91 -18.91 21.15
CA VAL A 33 -5.91 -19.91 21.56
C VAL A 33 -6.08 -20.96 20.47
N PHE A 34 -6.17 -20.54 19.21
CA PHE A 34 -6.24 -21.44 18.06
C PHE A 34 -5.01 -22.36 17.98
N ALA A 35 -3.81 -21.82 18.20
CA ALA A 35 -2.57 -22.59 18.24
C ALA A 35 -2.56 -23.64 19.36
N ILE A 36 -3.01 -23.27 20.56
CA ILE A 36 -3.08 -24.19 21.71
C ILE A 36 -4.11 -25.29 21.46
N GLN A 37 -5.30 -24.95 20.97
CA GLN A 37 -6.37 -25.93 20.71
C GLN A 37 -5.99 -26.91 19.58
N ASN A 38 -5.19 -26.47 18.62
CA ASN A 38 -4.73 -27.29 17.51
C ASN A 38 -3.29 -27.81 17.72
N ALA A 39 -2.77 -27.80 18.94
CA ALA A 39 -1.43 -28.30 19.26
C ALA A 39 -1.31 -29.84 19.17
N ALA A 40 -2.43 -30.54 18.96
CA ALA A 40 -2.44 -31.98 18.74
C ALA A 40 -1.50 -32.36 17.57
N PRO A 41 -0.58 -33.32 17.77
CA PRO A 41 0.35 -33.72 16.73
C PRO A 41 -0.39 -34.41 15.58
N VAL A 42 -0.09 -33.97 14.37
CA VAL A 42 -0.54 -34.53 13.11
C VAL A 42 0.68 -35.00 12.35
N THR A 43 0.65 -36.26 11.91
CA THR A 43 1.71 -36.84 11.09
C THR A 43 1.45 -36.51 9.62
N LEU A 44 2.32 -35.69 9.04
CA LEU A 44 2.38 -35.47 7.60
C LEU A 44 3.26 -36.55 6.97
N ARG A 45 2.80 -37.15 5.88
CA ARG A 45 3.56 -38.13 5.09
C ARG A 45 3.85 -37.56 3.71
N PHE A 46 5.13 -37.41 3.39
CA PHE A 46 5.63 -36.90 2.12
C PHE A 46 6.24 -38.05 1.29
N GLY A 47 5.48 -39.13 1.09
CA GLY A 47 5.98 -40.35 0.45
C GLY A 47 6.90 -41.14 1.39
N LEU A 48 8.22 -40.96 1.27
CA LEU A 48 9.26 -41.74 2.00
C LEU A 48 9.57 -41.21 3.41
N TRP A 49 9.13 -40.01 3.74
CA TRP A 49 9.43 -39.32 5.00
C TRP A 49 8.15 -38.85 5.66
N SER A 50 8.17 -38.79 6.99
CA SER A 50 7.07 -38.25 7.78
C SER A 50 7.57 -37.27 8.82
N VAL A 51 6.74 -36.27 9.12
CA VAL A 51 7.02 -35.28 10.16
C VAL A 51 5.79 -35.11 11.04
N GLU A 52 5.99 -35.03 12.34
CA GLU A 52 4.94 -34.73 13.31
C GLU A 52 4.97 -33.24 13.62
N THR A 53 3.82 -32.58 13.42
CA THR A 53 3.67 -31.15 13.69
C THR A 53 2.22 -30.84 13.99
N SER A 54 1.90 -29.60 14.38
CA SER A 54 0.52 -29.17 14.57
C SER A 54 -0.09 -28.65 13.27
N LEU A 55 -1.40 -28.81 13.11
CA LEU A 55 -2.13 -28.34 11.92
C LEU A 55 -1.92 -26.84 11.65
N VAL A 56 -1.77 -26.04 12.71
CA VAL A 56 -1.51 -24.59 12.61
C VAL A 56 -0.17 -24.30 11.96
N VAL A 57 0.89 -25.01 12.35
CA VAL A 57 2.22 -24.83 11.76
C VAL A 57 2.18 -25.16 10.27
N VAL A 58 1.47 -26.23 9.88
CA VAL A 58 1.31 -26.61 8.47
C VAL A 58 0.66 -25.49 7.66
N ILE A 59 -0.46 -24.94 8.14
CA ILE A 59 -1.20 -23.88 7.44
C ILE A 59 -0.32 -22.63 7.32
N LEU A 60 0.35 -22.22 8.39
CA LEU A 60 1.21 -21.04 8.36
C LEU A 60 2.35 -21.18 7.35
N VAL A 61 3.02 -22.34 7.34
CA VAL A 61 4.10 -22.62 6.39
C VAL A 61 3.58 -22.67 4.96
N ALA A 62 2.42 -23.31 4.72
CA ALA A 62 1.82 -23.39 3.39
C ALA A 62 1.40 -22.01 2.86
N VAL A 63 0.76 -21.19 3.69
CA VAL A 63 0.39 -19.81 3.33
C VAL A 63 1.63 -18.97 3.07
N ALA A 64 2.65 -19.04 3.93
CA ALA A 64 3.89 -18.30 3.74
C ALA A 64 4.61 -18.72 2.45
N ALA A 65 4.70 -20.02 2.17
CA ALA A 65 5.28 -20.53 0.93
C ALA A 65 4.48 -20.08 -0.30
N GLY A 66 3.14 -20.18 -0.25
CA GLY A 66 2.26 -19.70 -1.32
C GLY A 66 2.42 -18.20 -1.58
N ALA A 67 2.47 -17.38 -0.52
CA ALA A 67 2.71 -15.94 -0.64
C ALA A 67 4.10 -15.63 -1.22
N ALA A 68 5.13 -16.38 -0.84
CA ALA A 68 6.47 -16.23 -1.39
C ALA A 68 6.50 -16.55 -2.90
N VAL A 69 5.89 -17.67 -3.32
CA VAL A 69 5.79 -18.04 -4.74
C VAL A 69 4.98 -17.00 -5.52
N ALA A 70 3.81 -16.59 -5.01
CA ALA A 70 2.98 -15.58 -5.65
C ALA A 70 3.71 -14.24 -5.80
N SER A 71 4.46 -13.83 -4.77
CA SER A 71 5.28 -12.61 -4.81
C SER A 71 6.39 -12.72 -5.86
N LEU A 72 7.06 -13.87 -5.95
CA LEU A 72 8.13 -14.09 -6.90
C LEU A 72 7.62 -14.06 -8.35
N LEU A 73 6.47 -14.69 -8.60
CA LEU A 73 5.82 -14.69 -9.92
C LEU A 73 5.23 -13.31 -10.28
N GLY A 74 4.77 -12.53 -9.30
CA GLY A 74 4.21 -11.19 -9.50
C GLY A 74 5.26 -10.08 -9.69
N LEU A 75 6.50 -10.31 -9.25
CA LEU A 75 7.57 -9.30 -9.26
C LEU A 75 7.88 -8.73 -10.66
N PRO A 76 8.03 -9.53 -11.72
CA PRO A 76 8.35 -9.02 -13.06
C PRO A 76 7.21 -8.18 -13.64
N GLY A 77 5.96 -8.59 -13.41
CA GLY A 77 4.77 -7.84 -13.83
C GLY A 77 4.72 -6.48 -13.16
N TRP A 78 4.88 -6.47 -11.83
CA TRP A 78 4.90 -5.23 -11.05
C TRP A 78 6.01 -4.25 -11.49
N ILE A 79 7.21 -4.75 -11.80
CA ILE A 79 8.31 -3.93 -12.34
C ILE A 79 7.91 -3.34 -13.70
N ARG A 80 7.42 -4.17 -14.61
CA ARG A 80 7.01 -3.74 -15.96
C ARG A 80 5.90 -2.70 -15.90
N ASP A 81 4.91 -2.89 -15.04
CA ASP A 81 3.80 -1.97 -14.86
C ASP A 81 4.28 -0.64 -14.29
N ARG A 82 5.22 -0.67 -13.32
CA ARG A 82 5.81 0.55 -12.77
C ARG A 82 6.63 1.32 -13.79
N HIS A 83 7.31 0.63 -14.71
CA HIS A 83 7.96 1.27 -15.86
C HIS A 83 6.95 1.88 -16.83
N ARG A 84 5.89 1.15 -17.18
CA ARG A 84 4.81 1.66 -18.04
C ARG A 84 4.18 2.92 -17.47
N VAL A 85 3.83 2.92 -16.18
CA VAL A 85 3.31 4.10 -15.49
C VAL A 85 4.26 5.29 -15.66
N ARG A 86 5.56 5.12 -15.41
CA ARG A 86 6.55 6.19 -15.59
C ARG A 86 6.63 6.72 -17.02
N VAL A 87 6.55 5.84 -18.02
CA VAL A 87 6.59 6.23 -19.44
C VAL A 87 5.32 6.99 -19.82
N LEU A 88 4.15 6.43 -19.50
CA LEU A 88 2.86 7.06 -19.79
C LEU A 88 2.73 8.43 -19.10
N THR A 89 3.19 8.57 -17.85
CA THR A 89 3.18 9.87 -17.18
C THR A 89 4.04 10.91 -17.91
N ARG A 90 5.23 10.52 -18.41
CA ARG A 90 6.08 11.43 -19.20
C ARG A 90 5.43 11.84 -20.52
N GLU A 91 4.76 10.92 -21.18
CA GLU A 91 4.02 11.22 -22.41
C GLU A 91 2.87 12.20 -22.14
N LEU A 92 2.11 12.01 -21.05
CA LEU A 92 1.07 12.95 -20.63
C LEU A 92 1.64 14.33 -20.33
N ASP A 93 2.76 14.41 -19.61
CA ASP A 93 3.41 15.70 -19.28
C ASP A 93 3.91 16.42 -20.55
N ALA A 94 4.50 15.69 -21.50
CA ALA A 94 4.96 16.24 -22.77
C ALA A 94 3.80 16.75 -23.63
N LEU A 95 2.69 15.99 -23.69
CA LEU A 95 1.48 16.40 -24.41
C LEU A 95 0.83 17.64 -23.79
N HIS A 96 0.80 17.76 -22.46
CA HIS A 96 0.29 18.96 -21.79
C HIS A 96 1.19 20.18 -21.99
N ALA A 97 2.52 20.00 -22.00
CA ALA A 97 3.47 21.08 -22.28
C ALA A 97 3.34 21.59 -23.73
N ALA A 98 3.13 20.68 -24.70
CA ALA A 98 2.92 21.05 -26.10
C ALA A 98 1.54 21.69 -26.38
N GLN A 99 0.52 21.33 -25.60
CA GLN A 99 -0.83 21.92 -25.69
C GLN A 99 -0.97 23.23 -24.90
N THR A 100 -0.03 23.56 -24.03
CA THR A 100 0.03 24.88 -23.40
C THR A 100 0.48 25.88 -24.47
N PRO A 101 -0.40 26.77 -24.98
CA PRO A 101 0.03 27.80 -25.90
C PRO A 101 1.10 28.61 -25.19
N ALA A 102 2.21 28.91 -25.87
CA ALA A 102 3.19 29.88 -25.38
C ALA A 102 2.43 31.10 -24.85
N PRO A 103 2.82 31.70 -23.70
CA PRO A 103 2.24 32.96 -23.25
C PRO A 103 2.12 33.86 -24.47
N GLN A 104 0.89 34.24 -24.84
CA GLN A 104 0.66 35.13 -25.96
C GLN A 104 1.60 36.30 -25.74
N ALA A 105 2.63 36.41 -26.58
CA ALA A 105 3.48 37.58 -26.58
C ALA A 105 2.53 38.77 -26.68
N PRO A 106 2.67 39.80 -25.82
CA PRO A 106 1.76 40.95 -25.81
C PRO A 106 1.47 41.37 -27.24
N PRO A 107 0.19 41.55 -27.63
CA PRO A 107 -0.15 41.86 -29.01
C PRO A 107 0.68 43.06 -29.44
N ASP A 108 1.47 42.85 -30.49
CA ASP A 108 2.39 43.83 -31.05
C ASP A 108 1.68 45.20 -31.13
N PRO A 109 2.18 46.24 -30.42
CA PRO A 109 1.60 47.56 -30.50
C PRO A 109 1.81 48.07 -31.92
N ARG A 110 0.79 47.87 -32.77
CA ARG A 110 0.75 48.37 -34.15
C ARG A 110 1.35 49.78 -34.22
N PRO A 111 2.23 50.08 -35.19
CA PRO A 111 2.77 51.43 -35.34
C PRO A 111 1.61 52.39 -35.57
N ARG A 112 1.48 53.43 -34.74
CA ARG A 112 0.51 54.50 -34.97
C ARG A 112 0.91 55.25 -36.26
N PRO A 113 -0.01 55.45 -37.22
CA PRO A 113 0.27 56.25 -38.40
C PRO A 113 0.50 57.72 -38.00
N PRO A 114 1.36 58.45 -38.72
CA PRO A 114 1.62 59.86 -38.46
C PRO A 114 0.38 60.70 -38.77
N ALA A 115 0.04 61.61 -37.85
CA ALA A 115 -0.94 62.68 -38.03
C ALA A 115 -0.21 63.99 -38.34
#